data_AF-A0A2V6CH80-F1
#
_entry.id   AF-A0A2V6CH80-F1
#
_cell.length_a   1.000
_cell.length_b   1.000
_cell.length_c   1.000
_cell.angle_alpha   90.00
_cell.angle_beta   90.00
_cell.angle_gamma   90.00
#
_symmetry.space_group_name_H-M   'P 1'
#
loop_
_entity.id
_entity.type
_entity.pdbx_description
1 polymer ?
#
loop_
_entity_poly.entity_id
_entity_poly.type
_entity_poly.pdbx_seq_one_letter_code
_entity_poly.pdbx_strand_id
1 'polypeptide(L)'
;MFVTRRVNPRRYCLLVFASFLAATTLRSVPLAQKNPPVRPADANSPMLIWDIDLKFAKSVPRNFRTTDDQLKSTNREQLPATNGLAILRASGSGEFTADNLKLLLARTRGPITVFDLRQETHIFVNGLPVSWFATNDWANVGR
;
A
#
# COMPACT_ATOMS: atom_id res chain seq x y z
N MET A 1 43.62 21.52 47.11
CA MET A 1 43.78 20.19 47.72
C MET A 1 42.63 19.98 48.70
N PHE A 2 41.59 19.27 48.29
CA PHE A 2 40.49 18.88 49.18
C PHE A 2 40.16 17.41 48.88
N VAL A 3 40.39 16.57 49.88
CA VAL A 3 40.01 15.16 49.92
C VAL A 3 38.73 15.08 50.74
N THR A 4 37.65 14.54 50.18
CA THR A 4 36.55 13.99 50.98
C THR A 4 36.03 12.68 50.39
N ARG A 5 36.49 11.61 51.05
CA ARG A 5 35.82 10.35 51.43
C ARG A 5 34.69 9.80 50.54
N ARG A 6 34.97 8.61 49.98
CA ARG A 6 33.94 7.59 49.71
C ARG A 6 33.26 7.16 51.00
N VAL A 7 31.92 7.13 50.99
CA VAL A 7 31.10 6.24 51.82
C VAL A 7 30.00 5.69 50.92
N ASN A 8 29.89 4.36 50.89
CA ASN A 8 28.82 3.54 50.31
C ASN A 8 28.67 2.37 51.32
N PRO A 9 27.60 1.54 51.34
CA PRO A 9 26.26 1.61 50.77
C PRO A 9 25.19 1.35 51.87
N ARG A 10 23.96 1.01 51.44
CA ARG A 10 22.78 0.51 52.20
C ARG A 10 21.76 1.62 52.44
N ARG A 11 20.46 1.47 52.18
CA ARG A 11 19.64 0.31 51.81
C ARG A 11 18.21 0.87 51.54
N TYR A 12 17.47 0.18 50.68
CA TYR A 12 16.01 0.27 50.52
C TYR A 12 15.39 1.53 49.92
N CYS A 13 15.13 1.49 48.61
CA CYS A 13 13.76 1.66 48.09
C CYS A 13 13.72 1.09 46.67
N LEU A 14 13.65 -0.25 46.58
CA LEU A 14 13.16 -0.91 45.37
C LEU A 14 11.67 -0.56 45.26
N LEU A 15 11.36 0.48 44.49
CA LEU A 15 10.00 0.69 44.01
C LEU A 15 9.70 -0.42 43.00
N VAL A 16 9.03 -1.46 43.50
CA VAL A 16 8.46 -2.54 42.69
C VAL A 16 7.38 -1.91 41.81
N PHE A 17 7.72 -1.56 40.58
CA PHE A 17 6.74 -1.26 39.55
C PHE A 17 6.17 -2.61 39.06
N ALA A 18 5.23 -3.16 39.83
CA ALA A 18 4.47 -4.34 39.44
C ALA A 18 3.68 -3.99 38.17
N SER A 19 4.13 -4.57 37.07
CA SER A 19 3.61 -4.38 35.73
C SER A 19 2.24 -5.07 35.64
N PHE A 20 1.15 -4.31 35.63
CA PHE A 20 -0.14 -4.82 35.15
C PHE A 20 -0.08 -4.93 33.62
N LEU A 21 0.57 -5.99 33.11
CA LEU A 21 0.37 -6.45 31.73
C LEU A 21 -0.99 -7.13 31.68
N ALA A 22 -2.06 -6.34 31.60
CA ALA A 22 -3.34 -6.86 31.17
C ALA A 22 -3.18 -7.29 29.71
N ALA A 23 -3.20 -8.60 29.46
CA ALA A 23 -3.26 -9.14 28.11
C ALA A 23 -4.57 -8.64 27.48
N THR A 24 -4.50 -7.56 26.73
CA THR A 24 -5.61 -7.08 25.91
C THR A 24 -5.77 -8.11 24.79
N THR A 25 -6.67 -9.06 24.99
CA THR A 25 -7.14 -9.92 23.91
C THR A 25 -7.82 -8.99 22.89
N LEU A 26 -7.11 -8.63 21.83
CA LEU A 26 -7.69 -7.97 20.67
C LEU A 26 -8.75 -8.93 20.11
N ARG A 27 -10.01 -8.72 20.50
CA ARG A 27 -11.13 -9.39 19.84
C ARG A 27 -11.18 -8.86 18.41
N SER A 28 -10.80 -9.69 17.46
CA SER A 28 -11.05 -9.44 16.04
C SER A 28 -12.55 -9.34 15.84
N VAL A 29 -13.05 -8.13 15.62
CA VAL A 29 -14.43 -7.93 15.15
C VAL A 29 -14.44 -8.35 13.68
N PRO A 30 -15.26 -9.33 13.27
CA PRO A 30 -15.39 -9.66 11.86
C PRO A 30 -15.97 -8.44 11.15
N LEU A 31 -15.28 -7.94 10.12
CA LEU A 31 -15.80 -6.92 9.23
C LEU A 31 -16.91 -7.56 8.39
N ALA A 32 -18.15 -7.50 8.86
CA ALA A 32 -19.30 -7.93 8.07
C ALA A 32 -19.57 -6.88 6.99
N GLN A 33 -19.28 -7.21 5.74
CA GLN A 33 -19.56 -6.32 4.62
C GLN A 33 -21.07 -6.20 4.43
N LYS A 34 -21.61 -4.99 4.58
CA LYS A 34 -23.01 -4.69 4.28
C LYS A 34 -23.19 -4.72 2.76
N ASN A 35 -24.02 -5.64 2.27
CA ASN A 35 -24.26 -5.91 0.84
C ASN A 35 -22.97 -6.30 0.09
N PRO A 36 -22.46 -7.53 0.28
CA PRO A 36 -21.31 -8.00 -0.48
C PRO A 36 -21.63 -8.02 -1.98
N PRO A 37 -20.64 -7.79 -2.86
CA PRO A 37 -20.83 -7.91 -4.29
C PRO A 37 -21.33 -9.32 -4.63
N VAL A 38 -22.31 -9.40 -5.52
CA VAL A 38 -22.86 -10.67 -6.01
C VAL A 38 -22.04 -11.09 -7.22
N ARG A 39 -21.48 -12.30 -7.16
CA ARG A 39 -20.72 -12.88 -8.27
C ARG A 39 -21.61 -12.93 -9.54
N PRO A 40 -21.16 -12.35 -10.67
CA PRO A 40 -21.95 -12.35 -11.90
C PRO A 40 -21.91 -13.73 -12.58
N ALA A 41 -22.91 -14.01 -13.43
CA ALA A 41 -23.04 -15.33 -14.06
C ALA A 41 -21.89 -15.67 -15.02
N ASP A 42 -21.34 -14.66 -15.70
CA ASP A 42 -20.20 -14.78 -16.61
C ASP A 42 -18.86 -15.01 -15.89
N ALA A 43 -18.79 -14.86 -14.56
CA ALA A 43 -17.59 -15.21 -13.78
C ALA A 43 -17.28 -16.72 -13.73
N ASN A 44 -18.14 -17.57 -14.29
CA ASN A 44 -17.86 -18.99 -14.50
C ASN A 44 -17.15 -19.26 -15.84
N SER A 45 -17.21 -18.30 -16.77
CA SER A 45 -16.57 -18.34 -18.08
C SER A 45 -15.99 -16.96 -18.42
N PRO A 46 -15.05 -16.44 -17.61
CA PRO A 46 -14.50 -15.10 -17.83
C PRO A 46 -13.70 -15.04 -19.14
N MET A 47 -13.61 -13.84 -19.71
CA MET A 47 -12.88 -13.58 -20.95
C MET A 47 -11.50 -13.01 -20.65
N LEU A 48 -10.51 -13.41 -21.44
CA LEU A 48 -9.18 -12.82 -21.38
C LEU A 48 -9.17 -11.45 -22.06
N ILE A 49 -8.73 -10.41 -21.36
CA ILE A 49 -8.62 -9.05 -21.90
C ILE A 49 -7.21 -8.47 -21.71
N TRP A 50 -6.87 -7.46 -22.50
CA TRP A 50 -5.73 -6.59 -22.23
C TRP A 50 -6.14 -5.53 -21.20
N ASP A 51 -5.37 -5.40 -20.10
CA ASP A 51 -5.69 -4.42 -19.04
C ASP A 51 -5.28 -2.98 -19.41
N ILE A 52 -4.53 -2.84 -20.49
CA ILE A 52 -4.04 -1.56 -20.98
C ILE A 52 -4.42 -1.35 -22.45
N ASP A 53 -4.45 -0.08 -22.84
CA ASP A 53 -4.39 0.27 -24.26
C ASP A 53 -2.94 0.08 -24.73
N LEU A 54 -2.75 -0.78 -25.73
CA LEU A 54 -1.44 -1.18 -26.24
C LEU A 54 -0.61 0.01 -26.77
N LYS A 55 -1.24 1.13 -27.15
CA LYS A 55 -0.51 2.34 -27.56
C LYS A 55 0.31 2.97 -26.42
N PHE A 56 -0.02 2.64 -25.17
CA PHE A 56 0.67 3.11 -23.96
C PHE A 56 1.60 2.05 -23.36
N ALA A 57 1.82 0.92 -24.04
CA ALA A 57 2.64 -0.19 -23.56
C ALA A 57 4.10 0.18 -23.22
N LYS A 58 4.57 1.35 -23.70
CA LYS A 58 5.93 1.87 -23.46
C LYS A 58 5.94 3.27 -22.82
N SER A 59 4.81 3.77 -22.32
CA SER A 59 4.74 5.07 -21.65
C SER A 59 4.81 4.94 -20.12
N VAL A 60 4.65 6.04 -19.39
CA VAL A 60 4.37 5.96 -17.95
C VAL A 60 2.97 5.34 -17.77
N PRO A 61 2.76 4.44 -16.79
CA PRO A 61 1.45 3.90 -16.46
C PRO A 61 0.40 4.98 -16.19
N ARG A 62 -0.86 4.65 -16.45
CA ARG A 62 -2.00 5.55 -16.23
C ARG A 62 -2.02 6.00 -14.76
N ASN A 63 -2.30 7.27 -14.54
CA ASN A 63 -2.45 7.86 -13.20
C ASN A 63 -1.24 7.64 -12.28
N PHE A 64 -0.03 7.41 -12.81
CA PHE A 64 1.18 7.34 -11.99
C PHE A 64 1.39 8.67 -11.26
N ARG A 65 1.56 8.58 -9.94
CA ARG A 65 1.78 9.71 -9.04
C ARG A 65 2.62 9.28 -7.85
N THR A 66 3.36 10.22 -7.29
CA THR A 66 4.24 9.99 -6.14
C THR A 66 3.96 10.98 -5.02
N THR A 67 4.40 10.67 -3.81
CA THR A 67 4.35 11.61 -2.67
C THR A 67 5.29 12.80 -2.82
N ASP A 68 6.18 12.78 -3.82
CA ASP A 68 7.05 13.89 -4.19
C ASP A 68 6.38 14.86 -5.19
N ASP A 69 5.22 14.50 -5.74
CA ASP A 69 4.53 15.31 -6.74
C ASP A 69 3.97 16.61 -6.13
N GLN A 70 4.06 17.70 -6.90
CA GLN A 70 3.50 18.99 -6.47
C GLN A 70 1.98 18.95 -6.45
N LEU A 71 1.38 19.38 -5.34
CA LEU A 71 -0.05 19.58 -5.25
C LEU A 71 -0.46 20.84 -6.02
N LYS A 72 -1.51 20.72 -6.85
CA LYS A 72 -2.10 21.84 -7.58
C LYS A 72 -3.29 22.36 -6.78
N SER A 73 -3.39 23.68 -6.60
CA SER A 73 -4.61 24.27 -6.05
C SER A 73 -5.69 24.31 -7.13
N THR A 74 -6.88 23.86 -6.79
CA THR A 74 -8.10 24.11 -7.57
C THR A 74 -8.94 25.14 -6.84
N ASN A 75 -9.46 26.13 -7.57
CA ASN A 75 -10.51 27.04 -7.08
C ASN A 75 -10.21 27.89 -5.84
N ARG A 76 -8.99 28.44 -5.72
CA ARG A 76 -8.56 29.33 -4.60
C ARG A 76 -8.60 28.68 -3.21
N GLU A 77 -8.68 27.35 -3.14
CA GLU A 77 -8.56 26.64 -1.89
C GLU A 77 -7.10 26.66 -1.40
N GLN A 78 -6.94 26.78 -0.08
CA GLN A 78 -5.63 26.68 0.56
C GLN A 78 -5.08 25.27 0.32
N LEU A 79 -3.83 25.17 -0.13
CA LEU A 79 -3.16 23.88 -0.25
C LEU A 79 -3.10 23.18 1.13
N PRO A 80 -3.33 21.87 1.19
CA PRO A 80 -3.20 21.12 2.43
C PRO A 80 -1.74 21.09 2.88
N ALA A 81 -1.53 20.83 4.18
CA ALA A 81 -0.19 20.62 4.71
C ALA A 81 0.47 19.39 4.06
N THR A 82 1.74 19.53 3.66
CA THR A 82 2.52 18.48 2.98
C THR A 82 3.64 17.89 3.84
N ASN A 83 3.67 18.25 5.12
CA ASN A 83 4.64 17.76 6.10
C ASN A 83 4.65 16.22 6.08
N GLY A 84 5.82 15.63 5.84
CA GLY A 84 5.99 14.18 5.84
C GLY A 84 5.81 13.49 4.47
N LEU A 85 5.23 14.13 3.45
CA LEU A 85 5.01 13.47 2.14
C LEU A 85 6.34 13.09 1.47
N ALA A 86 7.34 13.97 1.50
CA ALA A 86 8.66 13.69 0.91
C ALA A 86 9.40 12.50 1.56
N ILE A 87 9.07 12.16 2.81
CA ILE A 87 9.68 11.01 3.52
C ILE A 87 8.82 9.75 3.46
N LEU A 88 7.54 9.86 3.05
CA LEU A 88 6.63 8.73 2.93
C LEU A 88 7.05 7.77 1.80
N ARG A 89 7.65 8.30 0.72
CA ARG A 89 8.23 7.53 -0.41
C ARG A 89 7.25 6.52 -1.02
N ALA A 90 6.00 6.95 -1.23
CA ALA A 90 4.97 6.12 -1.82
C ALA A 90 4.61 6.60 -3.23
N SER A 91 4.11 5.67 -4.04
CA SER A 91 3.59 5.95 -5.38
C SER A 91 2.39 5.06 -5.68
N GLY A 92 1.57 5.47 -6.64
CA GLY A 92 0.49 4.63 -7.15
C GLY A 92 0.26 4.88 -8.64
N SER A 93 -0.18 3.84 -9.35
CA SER A 93 -0.56 3.88 -10.77
C SER A 93 -1.71 2.93 -11.06
N GLY A 94 -2.19 2.92 -12.30
CA GLY A 94 -2.88 1.78 -12.87
C GLY A 94 -1.91 0.66 -13.26
N GLU A 95 -2.47 -0.37 -13.89
CA GLU A 95 -1.75 -1.52 -14.43
C GLU A 95 -0.62 -1.11 -15.39
N PHE A 96 0.44 -1.92 -15.44
CA PHE A 96 1.69 -1.59 -16.14
C PHE A 96 2.22 -2.79 -16.92
N THR A 97 2.90 -2.55 -18.05
CA THR A 97 3.71 -3.60 -18.71
C THR A 97 5.01 -3.83 -17.95
N ALA A 98 5.70 -4.93 -18.28
CA ALA A 98 7.07 -5.16 -17.81
C ALA A 98 8.03 -4.01 -18.18
N ASP A 99 7.83 -3.38 -19.35
CA ASP A 99 8.63 -2.23 -19.78
C ASP A 99 8.23 -0.94 -19.06
N ASN A 100 6.94 -0.73 -18.80
CA ASN A 100 6.49 0.39 -17.98
C ASN A 100 7.06 0.30 -16.56
N LEU A 101 7.12 -0.91 -15.98
CA LEU A 101 7.72 -1.12 -14.66
C LEU A 101 9.20 -0.72 -14.67
N LYS A 102 9.98 -1.07 -15.70
CA LYS A 102 11.37 -0.61 -15.82
C LYS A 102 11.48 0.92 -15.81
N LEU A 103 10.56 1.62 -16.49
CA LEU A 103 10.51 3.09 -16.47
C LEU A 103 10.21 3.64 -15.06
N LEU A 104 9.35 2.96 -14.29
CA LEU A 104 9.07 3.34 -12.91
C LEU A 104 10.28 3.09 -12.00
N LEU A 105 10.92 1.91 -12.12
CA LEU A 105 12.10 1.56 -11.33
C LEU A 105 13.26 2.55 -11.57
N ALA A 106 13.41 3.05 -12.81
CA ALA A 106 14.41 4.07 -13.13
C ALA A 106 14.13 5.45 -12.48
N ARG A 107 12.89 5.70 -12.01
CA ARG A 107 12.47 6.96 -11.37
C ARG A 107 12.37 6.85 -9.85
N THR A 108 12.34 5.63 -9.31
CA THR A 108 12.24 5.37 -7.89
C THR A 108 13.62 5.14 -7.27
N ARG A 109 13.77 5.45 -5.98
CA ARG A 109 15.05 5.37 -5.26
C ARG A 109 14.93 4.38 -4.09
N GLY A 110 15.94 3.51 -3.94
CA GLY A 110 16.00 2.52 -2.86
C GLY A 110 15.20 1.24 -3.12
N PRO A 111 15.03 0.36 -2.12
CA PRO A 111 14.23 -0.85 -2.23
C PRO A 111 12.77 -0.55 -2.56
N ILE A 112 12.15 -1.41 -3.36
CA ILE A 112 10.78 -1.23 -3.86
C ILE A 112 9.96 -2.47 -3.54
N THR A 113 8.79 -2.25 -2.97
CA THR A 113 7.77 -3.28 -2.76
C THR A 113 6.57 -2.94 -3.62
N VAL A 114 6.12 -3.90 -4.43
CA VAL A 114 4.88 -3.78 -5.21
C VAL A 114 3.75 -4.34 -4.37
N PHE A 115 2.77 -3.51 -4.06
CA PHE A 115 1.52 -3.93 -3.44
C PHE A 115 0.46 -4.11 -4.51
N ASP A 116 0.23 -5.36 -4.90
CA ASP A 116 -0.88 -5.68 -5.78
C ASP A 116 -2.18 -5.76 -4.98
N LEU A 117 -3.16 -4.94 -5.35
CA LEU A 117 -4.45 -4.83 -4.67
C LEU A 117 -5.58 -5.51 -5.46
N ARG A 118 -5.26 -6.14 -6.58
CA ARG A 118 -6.21 -6.74 -7.52
C ARG A 118 -6.71 -8.08 -6.98
N GLN A 119 -8.02 -8.31 -7.08
CA GLN A 119 -8.64 -9.58 -6.68
C GLN A 119 -8.73 -10.54 -7.87
N GLU A 120 -8.93 -10.00 -9.06
CA GLU A 120 -9.03 -10.72 -10.31
C GLU A 120 -7.72 -11.41 -10.67
N THR A 121 -7.83 -12.52 -11.40
CA THR A 121 -6.67 -13.25 -11.90
C THR A 121 -6.04 -12.45 -13.03
N HIS A 122 -4.76 -12.10 -12.86
CA HIS A 122 -4.00 -11.34 -13.83
C HIS A 122 -2.59 -11.90 -13.98
N ILE A 123 -2.03 -11.80 -15.19
CA ILE A 123 -0.69 -12.29 -15.54
C ILE A 123 -0.06 -11.39 -16.60
N PHE A 124 1.21 -11.67 -16.92
CA PHE A 124 1.88 -11.12 -18.09
C PHE A 124 1.97 -12.14 -19.23
N VAL A 125 1.51 -11.76 -20.42
CA VAL A 125 1.74 -12.50 -21.67
C VAL A 125 2.67 -11.65 -22.53
N ASN A 126 3.88 -12.16 -22.81
CA ASN A 126 4.93 -11.42 -23.54
C ASN A 126 5.22 -10.02 -22.95
N GLY A 127 5.14 -9.89 -21.63
CA GLY A 127 5.36 -8.62 -20.92
C GLY A 127 4.18 -7.63 -20.94
N LEU A 128 3.06 -8.00 -21.56
CA LEU A 128 1.81 -7.23 -21.57
C LEU A 128 0.84 -7.77 -20.51
N PRO A 129 0.19 -6.90 -19.72
CA PRO A 129 -0.72 -7.33 -18.66
C PRO A 129 -2.07 -7.75 -19.24
N VAL A 130 -2.55 -8.90 -18.78
CA VAL A 130 -3.86 -9.45 -19.12
C VAL A 130 -4.58 -9.92 -17.87
N SER A 131 -5.92 -9.87 -17.89
CA SER A 131 -6.77 -10.35 -16.81
C SER A 131 -7.96 -11.15 -17.32
N TRP A 132 -8.51 -11.96 -16.41
CA TRP A 132 -9.72 -12.73 -16.63
C TRP A 132 -10.88 -11.86 -16.19
N PHE A 133 -11.52 -11.22 -17.17
CA PHE A 133 -12.60 -10.29 -16.95
C PHE A 133 -13.95 -11.00 -16.95
N ALA A 134 -14.78 -10.62 -15.99
CA ALA A 134 -16.22 -10.84 -15.99
C ALA A 134 -16.91 -9.50 -15.72
N THR A 135 -18.22 -9.44 -15.84
CA THR A 135 -19.02 -8.22 -15.59
C THR A 135 -18.56 -7.53 -14.29
N ASN A 136 -18.33 -6.21 -14.37
CA ASN A 136 -17.80 -5.37 -13.27
C ASN A 136 -16.39 -5.72 -12.78
N ASP A 137 -15.60 -6.49 -13.54
CA ASP A 137 -14.30 -7.02 -13.13
C ASP A 137 -14.39 -8.00 -11.94
N TRP A 138 -15.51 -8.73 -11.85
CA TRP A 138 -15.86 -9.56 -10.69
C TRP A 138 -15.65 -11.07 -10.92
N ALA A 139 -14.65 -11.45 -11.72
CA ALA A 139 -14.38 -12.86 -12.02
C ALA A 139 -14.08 -13.70 -10.75
N ASN A 140 -13.48 -13.07 -9.73
CA ASN A 140 -13.08 -13.72 -8.49
C ASN A 140 -13.90 -13.32 -7.26
N VAL A 141 -15.04 -12.63 -7.43
CA VAL A 141 -15.93 -12.33 -6.29
C VAL A 141 -16.40 -13.63 -5.63
N GLY A 142 -16.23 -13.69 -4.31
CA GLY A 142 -16.60 -14.84 -3.48
C GLY A 142 -15.62 -16.03 -3.55
N ARG A 143 -14.40 -15.84 -4.08
CA ARG A 143 -13.31 -16.83 -4.01
C ARG A 143 -12.29 -16.47 -2.94
#